data_AF-A0A7I7SYV4-F1
#
_entry.id   AF-A0A7I7SYV4-F1
#
_cell.length_a   1.000
_cell.length_b   1.000
_cell.length_c   1.000
_cell.angle_alpha   90.00
_cell.angle_beta   90.00
_cell.angle_gamma   90.00
#
_symmetry.space_group_name_H-M   'P 1'
#
loop_
_entity.id
_entity.type
_entity.pdbx_description
1 polymer ?
#
loop_
_entity_poly.entity_id
_entity_poly.type
_entity_poly.pdbx_seq_one_letter_code
_entity_poly.pdbx_strand_id
1 'polypeptide(L)'
;MLLGVGEQYQLEPQPLRHAHRGELDIRLSFRLAESPPEALREALKERAYEIVGLLNLGQGDFVTPSAPFQLLEVLAGGQTATEMPIAVTTRDRHVLDQQELNVFLARARGFLTGPIYGPKHRVALELYAAHFTESQVRVRFILLVIAMEALAEEAPKHQVALDLLARWKGELDTELAKYDDQSEEFYSLKALSGELSFRRGDSINNQVRKLFAALPGLPDAECKALQRRAVAVYSKRSTLVHDGYLPPSELPGLETEARELLETLFSCYLQSQPEE
;
A
#
# COMPACT_ATOMS: atom_id res chain seq x y z
N MET A 1 10.22 20.30 18.66
CA MET A 1 9.06 20.88 17.95
C MET A 1 7.82 20.49 18.72
N LEU A 2 7.35 21.38 19.59
CA LEU A 2 6.22 21.15 20.50
C LEU A 2 4.93 21.31 19.70
N LEU A 3 4.19 20.22 19.52
CA LEU A 3 2.78 20.27 19.13
C LEU A 3 1.98 20.74 20.35
N GLY A 4 2.05 22.04 20.62
CA GLY A 4 1.14 22.68 21.56
C GLY A 4 -0.21 22.86 20.89
N VAL A 5 -1.27 22.35 21.51
CA VAL A 5 -2.65 22.72 21.19
C VAL A 5 -2.81 24.18 21.59
N GLY A 6 -2.47 25.07 20.65
CA GLY A 6 -2.56 26.51 20.84
C GLY A 6 -4.00 26.94 21.03
N GLU A 7 -4.19 27.99 21.83
CA GLU A 7 -5.47 28.63 22.13
C GLU A 7 -6.38 28.71 20.89
N GLN A 8 -7.64 28.30 21.08
CA GLN A 8 -8.70 28.39 20.08
C GLN A 8 -8.97 29.86 19.74
N TYR A 9 -8.24 30.41 18.78
CA TYR A 9 -8.65 31.62 18.09
C TYR A 9 -9.69 31.24 17.04
N GLN A 10 -10.93 31.64 17.30
CA GLN A 10 -12.02 31.58 16.33
C GLN A 10 -11.63 32.41 15.09
N LEU A 11 -11.25 31.72 14.02
CA LEU A 11 -11.33 32.27 12.67
C LEU A 11 -12.80 32.67 12.46
N GLU A 12 -13.08 33.88 11.98
CA GLU A 12 -14.44 34.33 11.75
C GLU A 12 -15.23 33.27 10.96
N PRO A 13 -16.45 32.91 11.39
CA PRO A 13 -17.20 31.82 10.80
C PRO A 13 -17.73 32.25 9.44
N GLN A 14 -16.99 31.96 8.38
CA GLN A 14 -17.64 31.75 7.08
C GLN A 14 -18.67 30.62 7.26
N PRO A 15 -19.80 30.64 6.52
CA PRO A 15 -20.81 29.59 6.62
C PRO A 15 -20.22 28.28 6.10
N LEU A 16 -19.61 27.53 7.02
CA LEU A 16 -19.11 26.19 6.78
C LEU A 16 -20.33 25.31 6.56
N ARG A 17 -20.42 24.68 5.39
CA ARG A 17 -21.31 23.53 5.22
C ARG A 17 -20.90 22.51 6.28
N HIS A 18 -21.80 22.19 7.19
CA HIS A 18 -21.59 21.07 8.09
C HIS A 18 -21.76 19.77 7.29
N ALA A 19 -20.87 18.80 7.53
CA ALA A 19 -21.02 17.43 7.05
C ALA A 19 -22.46 16.95 7.27
N HIS A 20 -23.11 16.47 6.20
CA HIS A 20 -24.45 15.89 6.30
C HIS A 20 -24.40 14.53 6.99
N ARG A 21 -25.57 13.96 7.24
CA ARG A 21 -25.68 12.59 7.75
C ARG A 21 -24.96 11.61 6.81
N GLY A 22 -23.85 11.05 7.29
CA GLY A 22 -23.01 10.09 6.56
C GLY A 22 -21.72 10.68 5.98
N GLU A 23 -21.48 11.98 6.15
CA GLU A 23 -20.25 12.65 5.73
C GLU A 23 -19.30 12.84 6.93
N LEU A 24 -17.99 12.80 6.69
CA LEU A 24 -16.95 13.15 7.65
C LEU A 24 -16.06 14.25 7.05
N ASP A 25 -16.02 15.41 7.70
CA ASP A 25 -15.08 16.48 7.36
C ASP A 25 -13.80 16.36 8.22
N ILE A 26 -12.69 15.94 7.60
CA ILE A 26 -11.36 15.97 8.24
C ILE A 26 -10.65 17.25 7.81
N ARG A 27 -10.43 18.16 8.77
CA ARG A 27 -9.73 19.42 8.52
C ARG A 27 -8.38 19.46 9.22
N LEU A 28 -7.31 19.40 8.45
CA LEU A 28 -5.94 19.65 8.95
C LEU A 28 -5.60 21.13 8.68
N SER A 29 -5.46 21.91 9.75
CA SER A 29 -5.15 23.34 9.66
C SER A 29 -3.73 23.60 10.14
N PHE A 30 -2.94 24.31 9.34
CA PHE A 30 -1.55 24.66 9.66
C PHE A 30 -1.41 26.19 9.68
N ARG A 31 -0.68 26.74 10.65
CA ARG A 31 -0.29 28.16 10.66
C ARG A 31 1.18 28.26 10.28
N LEU A 32 1.45 28.94 9.18
CA LEU A 32 2.80 29.15 8.66
C LEU A 32 3.10 30.66 8.65
N ALA A 33 4.34 31.02 8.96
CA ALA A 33 4.77 32.44 8.99
C ALA A 33 4.89 33.04 7.58
N GLU A 34 5.13 32.18 6.58
CA GLU A 34 5.25 32.51 5.17
C GLU A 34 4.41 31.51 4.35
N SER A 35 4.10 31.84 3.10
CA SER A 35 3.40 30.91 2.21
C SER A 35 4.18 29.61 2.08
N PRO A 36 3.50 28.44 2.17
CA PRO A 36 4.17 27.15 2.09
C PRO A 36 4.86 26.99 0.73
N PRO A 37 6.12 26.49 0.69
CA PRO A 37 6.75 26.07 -0.55
C PRO A 37 5.89 25.03 -1.28
N GLU A 38 5.94 25.01 -2.63
CA GLU A 38 5.17 24.04 -3.43
C GLU A 38 5.44 22.59 -3.03
N ALA A 39 6.70 22.26 -2.71
CA ALA A 39 7.09 20.93 -2.23
C ALA A 39 6.37 20.53 -0.93
N LEU A 40 6.09 21.48 -0.03
CA LEU A 40 5.32 21.21 1.19
C LEU A 40 3.84 21.01 0.88
N ARG A 41 3.28 21.77 -0.09
CA ARG A 41 1.90 21.58 -0.56
C ARG A 41 1.70 20.20 -1.16
N GLU A 42 2.58 19.78 -2.06
CA GLU A 42 2.51 18.44 -2.64
C GLU A 42 2.70 17.36 -1.58
N ALA A 43 3.68 17.50 -0.69
CA ALA A 43 3.85 16.55 0.42
C ALA A 43 2.59 16.43 1.30
N LEU A 44 1.89 17.54 1.58
CA LEU A 44 0.64 17.49 2.36
C LEU A 44 -0.49 16.77 1.62
N LYS A 45 -0.64 16.96 0.29
CA LYS A 45 -1.63 16.19 -0.51
C LYS A 45 -1.32 14.71 -0.49
N GLU A 46 -0.05 14.36 -0.66
CA GLU A 46 0.46 12.99 -0.65
C GLU A 46 0.20 12.30 0.71
N ARG A 47 0.52 12.97 1.82
CA ARG A 47 0.28 12.44 3.18
C ARG A 47 -1.20 12.26 3.50
N ALA A 48 -2.08 12.99 2.84
CA ALA A 48 -3.49 12.93 3.14
C ALA A 48 -4.14 11.61 2.65
N TYR A 49 -3.71 11.05 1.51
CA TYR A 49 -4.12 9.71 1.08
C TYR A 49 -3.70 8.63 2.08
N GLU A 50 -2.48 8.75 2.61
CA GLU A 50 -1.97 7.82 3.62
C GLU A 50 -2.77 7.90 4.93
N ILE A 51 -3.12 9.11 5.38
CA ILE A 51 -3.97 9.33 6.56
C ILE A 51 -5.35 8.68 6.36
N VAL A 52 -5.95 8.81 5.17
CA VAL A 52 -7.23 8.15 4.84
C VAL A 52 -7.10 6.63 4.84
N GLY A 53 -6.03 6.10 4.23
CA GLY A 53 -5.75 4.65 4.27
C GLY A 53 -5.63 4.13 5.71
N LEU A 54 -4.88 4.83 6.56
CA LEU A 54 -4.75 4.48 7.97
C LEU A 54 -6.07 4.59 8.74
N LEU A 55 -6.89 5.61 8.46
CA LEU A 55 -8.20 5.78 9.09
C LEU A 55 -9.13 4.61 8.74
N ASN A 56 -9.18 4.21 7.48
CA ASN A 56 -10.00 3.07 7.06
C ASN A 56 -9.52 1.76 7.67
N LEU A 57 -8.21 1.58 7.75
CA LEU A 57 -7.60 0.42 8.39
C LEU A 57 -7.96 0.34 9.88
N GLY A 58 -7.95 1.47 10.59
CA GLY A 58 -8.27 1.52 12.01
C GLY A 58 -9.78 1.47 12.32
N GLN A 59 -10.64 1.77 11.34
CA GLN A 59 -12.07 2.02 11.60
C GLN A 59 -13.05 1.31 10.66
N GLY A 60 -12.58 0.36 9.85
CA GLY A 60 -13.45 -0.50 9.05
C GLY A 60 -14.19 0.26 7.94
N ASP A 61 -13.45 0.93 7.05
CA ASP A 61 -13.97 1.57 5.81
C ASP A 61 -14.79 2.85 5.99
N PHE A 62 -14.40 3.63 6.97
CA PHE A 62 -15.12 4.84 7.34
C PHE A 62 -15.08 5.95 6.28
N VAL A 63 -14.06 6.01 5.42
CA VAL A 63 -13.74 7.16 4.58
C VAL A 63 -13.45 6.71 3.13
N THR A 64 -14.44 6.85 2.24
CA THR A 64 -14.21 6.75 0.79
C THR A 64 -13.88 8.15 0.24
N PRO A 65 -12.64 8.47 -0.16
CA PRO A 65 -12.30 9.81 -0.62
C PRO A 65 -12.85 10.05 -2.04
N SER A 66 -13.94 10.79 -2.21
CA SER A 66 -14.43 11.10 -3.57
C SER A 66 -13.73 12.34 -4.15
N ALA A 67 -12.62 12.13 -4.88
CA ALA A 67 -11.90 13.17 -5.63
C ALA A 67 -11.04 14.13 -4.74
N PRO A 68 -10.23 15.05 -5.31
CA PRO A 68 -8.86 15.31 -4.85
C PRO A 68 -8.74 16.10 -3.54
N PHE A 69 -7.68 15.81 -2.77
CA PHE A 69 -7.29 16.58 -1.59
C PHE A 69 -7.13 18.06 -1.88
N GLN A 70 -7.79 18.88 -1.07
CA GLN A 70 -7.78 20.33 -1.19
C GLN A 70 -6.85 20.95 -0.15
N LEU A 71 -5.91 21.78 -0.61
CA LEU A 71 -5.15 22.68 0.24
C LEU A 71 -5.82 24.05 0.21
N LEU A 72 -6.40 24.44 1.33
CA LEU A 72 -6.99 25.76 1.53
C LEU A 72 -5.91 26.70 2.10
N GLU A 73 -5.46 27.66 1.30
CA GLU A 73 -4.62 28.77 1.77
C GLU A 73 -5.54 29.92 2.20
N VAL A 74 -5.59 30.20 3.50
CA VAL A 74 -6.35 31.34 4.05
C VAL A 74 -5.41 32.54 4.13
N LEU A 75 -5.51 33.44 3.14
CA LEU A 75 -4.77 34.70 3.14
C LEU A 75 -5.39 35.71 4.12
N ALA A 76 -4.56 36.60 4.66
CA ALA A 76 -5.01 37.71 5.50
C ALA A 76 -5.95 38.62 4.69
N GLY A 77 -7.25 38.57 4.99
CA GLY A 77 -8.28 39.32 4.24
C GLY A 77 -9.57 38.55 3.95
N GLY A 78 -9.68 37.27 4.30
CA GLY A 78 -10.96 36.55 4.35
C GLY A 78 -11.59 36.19 2.98
N GLN A 79 -10.86 36.35 1.87
CA GLN A 79 -11.31 35.87 0.57
C GLN A 79 -10.81 34.44 0.33
N THR A 80 -11.75 33.51 0.30
CA THR A 80 -11.56 32.11 -0.11
C THR A 80 -12.23 31.91 -1.47
N ALA A 81 -11.49 31.38 -2.44
CA ALA A 81 -12.07 30.83 -3.66
C ALA A 81 -12.32 29.34 -3.42
N THR A 82 -13.60 28.95 -3.39
CA THR A 82 -14.03 27.56 -3.19
C THR A 82 -14.26 26.92 -4.55
N GLU A 83 -13.52 25.85 -4.88
CA GLU A 83 -13.90 24.98 -5.99
C GLU A 83 -14.17 23.56 -5.51
N MET A 84 -15.48 23.28 -5.45
CA MET A 84 -16.20 21.99 -5.39
C MET A 84 -16.08 21.10 -4.13
N PRO A 85 -17.20 20.61 -3.57
CA PRO A 85 -17.22 19.69 -2.42
C PRO A 85 -17.12 18.19 -2.81
N ILE A 86 -16.67 17.38 -1.84
CA ILE A 86 -16.48 15.92 -1.87
C ILE A 86 -17.58 15.25 -1.02
N ALA A 87 -18.05 14.07 -1.44
CA ALA A 87 -19.07 13.27 -0.73
C ALA A 87 -18.50 11.93 -0.25
N VAL A 88 -18.48 11.68 1.05
CA VAL A 88 -18.02 10.41 1.65
C VAL A 88 -19.24 9.56 1.99
N THR A 89 -19.23 8.26 1.68
CA THR A 89 -20.26 7.30 2.10
C THR A 89 -19.70 6.31 3.12
N THR A 90 -20.35 6.21 4.29
CA THR A 90 -19.99 5.34 5.42
C THR A 90 -20.79 4.03 5.42
N ARG A 91 -20.16 2.88 5.71
CA ARG A 91 -20.83 1.58 5.88
C ARG A 91 -21.37 1.34 7.31
N ASP A 92 -20.58 1.64 8.34
CA ASP A 92 -20.92 1.44 9.76
C ASP A 92 -20.67 2.69 10.60
N ARG A 93 -21.54 2.95 11.60
CA ARG A 93 -21.52 4.18 12.40
C ARG A 93 -20.72 3.96 13.68
N HIS A 94 -19.51 4.52 13.74
CA HIS A 94 -18.68 4.57 14.94
C HIS A 94 -18.66 5.99 15.53
N VAL A 95 -18.64 6.09 16.85
CA VAL A 95 -18.37 7.34 17.57
C VAL A 95 -16.94 7.24 18.06
N LEU A 96 -16.06 8.08 17.53
CA LEU A 96 -14.73 8.26 18.08
C LEU A 96 -14.77 9.32 19.15
N ASP A 97 -14.43 8.95 20.37
CA ASP A 97 -14.15 9.97 21.36
C ASP A 97 -12.77 10.61 21.14
N GLN A 98 -12.51 11.72 21.84
CA GLN A 98 -11.27 12.47 21.70
C GLN A 98 -10.03 11.63 22.08
N GLN A 99 -10.18 10.67 22.98
CA GLN A 99 -9.09 9.81 23.43
C GLN A 99 -8.74 8.78 22.35
N GLU A 100 -9.75 8.13 21.76
CA GLU A 100 -9.59 7.18 20.64
C GLU A 100 -8.98 7.85 19.42
N LEU A 101 -9.42 9.07 19.09
CA LEU A 101 -8.85 9.85 17.98
C LEU A 101 -7.38 10.20 18.23
N ASN A 102 -7.03 10.61 19.46
CA ASN A 102 -5.64 10.94 19.80
C ASN A 102 -4.73 9.71 19.73
N VAL A 103 -5.17 8.55 20.22
CA VAL A 103 -4.43 7.29 20.12
C VAL A 103 -4.23 6.91 18.66
N PHE A 104 -5.28 7.04 17.83
CA PHE A 104 -5.18 6.79 16.40
C PHE A 104 -4.16 7.73 15.73
N LEU A 105 -4.24 9.04 15.96
CA LEU A 105 -3.33 10.02 15.37
C LEU A 105 -1.88 9.81 15.80
N ALA A 106 -1.64 9.42 17.06
CA ALA A 106 -0.30 9.09 17.55
C ALA A 106 0.28 7.86 16.82
N ARG A 107 -0.50 6.79 16.66
CA ARG A 107 -0.10 5.59 15.91
C ARG A 107 0.15 5.89 14.44
N ALA A 108 -0.76 6.64 13.81
CA ALA A 108 -0.61 7.06 12.42
C ALA A 108 0.66 7.89 12.23
N ARG A 109 0.94 8.84 13.13
CA ARG A 109 2.18 9.62 13.11
C ARG A 109 3.41 8.72 13.18
N GLY A 110 3.49 7.81 14.15
CA GLY A 110 4.62 6.89 14.30
C GLY A 110 4.83 6.05 13.02
N PHE A 111 3.74 5.53 12.47
CA PHE A 111 3.76 4.76 11.22
C PHE A 111 4.29 5.56 10.02
N LEU A 112 3.88 6.83 9.89
CA LEU A 112 4.30 7.70 8.78
C LEU A 112 5.73 8.23 8.92
N THR A 113 6.23 8.39 10.15
CA THR A 113 7.59 8.91 10.40
C THR A 113 8.68 7.83 10.44
N GLY A 114 8.32 6.57 10.66
CA GLY A 114 9.26 5.43 10.72
C GLY A 114 8.76 4.16 10.02
N PRO A 115 8.42 4.18 8.72
CA PRO A 115 7.89 3.02 8.01
C PRO A 115 8.94 1.92 7.82
N ILE A 116 8.61 0.66 8.17
CA ILE A 116 9.52 -0.51 8.11
C ILE A 116 10.08 -0.77 6.70
N TYR A 117 9.27 -0.51 5.66
CA TYR A 117 9.60 -0.61 4.22
C TYR A 117 9.89 0.73 3.54
N GLY A 118 10.15 1.81 4.29
CA GLY A 118 10.52 3.10 3.70
C GLY A 118 9.49 3.64 2.69
N PRO A 119 9.90 4.16 1.52
CA PRO A 119 9.00 4.70 0.49
C PRO A 119 7.99 3.69 -0.08
N LYS A 120 8.26 2.38 0.00
CA LYS A 120 7.36 1.34 -0.50
C LYS A 120 6.04 1.28 0.29
N HIS A 121 6.09 1.56 1.59
CA HIS A 121 4.89 1.65 2.42
C HIS A 121 3.91 2.70 1.92
N ARG A 122 4.44 3.85 1.55
CA ARG A 122 3.64 4.96 1.03
C ARG A 122 2.90 4.56 -0.23
N VAL A 123 3.60 3.96 -1.19
CA VAL A 123 2.99 3.45 -2.43
C VAL A 123 1.90 2.42 -2.12
N ALA A 124 2.15 1.50 -1.18
CA ALA A 124 1.16 0.50 -0.79
C ALA A 124 -0.09 1.13 -0.13
N LEU A 125 0.08 2.15 0.72
CA LEU A 125 -1.02 2.89 1.33
C LEU A 125 -1.80 3.72 0.31
N GLU A 126 -1.14 4.34 -0.66
CA GLU A 126 -1.80 5.08 -1.75
C GLU A 126 -2.65 4.13 -2.61
N LEU A 127 -2.11 2.95 -2.96
CA LEU A 127 -2.84 1.91 -3.70
C LEU A 127 -4.03 1.35 -2.89
N TYR A 128 -3.84 1.14 -1.59
CA TYR A 128 -4.94 0.81 -0.70
C TYR A 128 -5.97 1.94 -0.64
N ALA A 129 -5.59 3.21 -0.45
CA ALA A 129 -6.56 4.31 -0.44
C ALA A 129 -7.33 4.43 -1.77
N ALA A 130 -6.64 4.24 -2.90
CA ALA A 130 -7.23 4.30 -4.23
C ALA A 130 -8.31 3.23 -4.46
N HIS A 131 -8.17 2.04 -3.87
CA HIS A 131 -9.12 0.94 -4.06
C HIS A 131 -10.54 1.33 -3.62
N PHE A 132 -10.70 2.17 -2.59
CA PHE A 132 -12.00 2.60 -2.10
C PHE A 132 -12.80 3.38 -3.14
N THR A 133 -12.12 4.12 -4.01
CA THR A 133 -12.73 5.02 -5.00
C THR A 133 -13.01 4.35 -6.33
N GLU A 134 -12.47 3.15 -6.52
CA GLU A 134 -12.55 2.44 -7.78
C GLU A 134 -13.88 1.66 -7.89
N SER A 135 -14.64 1.97 -8.93
CA SER A 135 -15.94 1.37 -9.22
C SER A 135 -15.87 -0.12 -9.59
N GLN A 136 -14.82 -0.53 -10.30
CA GLN A 136 -14.69 -1.87 -10.84
C GLN A 136 -14.00 -2.81 -9.85
N VAL A 137 -14.73 -3.85 -9.40
CA VAL A 137 -14.22 -4.88 -8.47
C VAL A 137 -12.90 -5.49 -8.95
N ARG A 138 -12.77 -5.71 -10.28
CA ARG A 138 -11.55 -6.21 -10.91
C ARG A 138 -10.35 -5.30 -10.63
N VAL A 139 -10.54 -4.00 -10.78
CA VAL A 139 -9.46 -3.01 -10.61
C VAL A 139 -9.14 -2.84 -9.13
N ARG A 140 -10.15 -2.82 -8.24
CA ARG A 140 -9.95 -2.87 -6.78
C ARG A 140 -9.09 -4.05 -6.35
N PHE A 141 -9.43 -5.25 -6.82
CA PHE A 141 -8.66 -6.47 -6.58
C PHE A 141 -7.20 -6.31 -7.03
N ILE A 142 -6.98 -5.80 -8.24
CA ILE A 142 -5.62 -5.59 -8.77
C ILE A 142 -4.84 -4.57 -7.92
N LEU A 143 -5.45 -3.44 -7.54
CA LEU A 143 -4.81 -2.42 -6.71
C LEU A 143 -4.33 -2.99 -5.37
N LEU A 144 -5.15 -3.81 -4.72
CA LEU A 144 -4.79 -4.47 -3.45
C LEU A 144 -3.63 -5.45 -3.60
N VAL A 145 -3.58 -6.21 -4.71
CA VAL A 145 -2.45 -7.12 -4.97
C VAL A 145 -1.18 -6.34 -5.32
N ILE A 146 -1.28 -5.26 -6.11
CA ILE A 146 -0.13 -4.38 -6.40
C ILE A 146 0.37 -3.72 -5.12
N ALA A 147 -0.50 -3.37 -4.18
CA ALA A 147 -0.08 -2.85 -2.88
C ALA A 147 0.80 -3.86 -2.12
N MET A 148 0.43 -5.15 -2.11
CA MET A 148 1.30 -6.20 -1.57
C MET A 148 2.60 -6.36 -2.36
N GLU A 149 2.56 -6.30 -3.70
CA GLU A 149 3.77 -6.36 -4.54
C GLU A 149 4.73 -5.19 -4.26
N ALA A 150 4.20 -3.99 -4.02
CA ALA A 150 5.00 -2.82 -3.68
C ALA A 150 5.78 -3.01 -2.38
N LEU A 151 5.20 -3.71 -1.40
CA LEU A 151 5.84 -4.04 -0.12
C LEU A 151 6.83 -5.20 -0.26
N ALA A 152 6.67 -6.06 -1.26
CA ALA A 152 7.53 -7.22 -1.46
C ALA A 152 8.98 -6.78 -1.73
N GLU A 153 9.93 -7.47 -1.10
CA GLU A 153 11.35 -7.25 -1.30
C GLU A 153 11.93 -8.27 -2.26
N GLU A 154 12.76 -7.78 -3.18
CA GLU A 154 13.56 -8.66 -4.02
C GLU A 154 14.49 -9.47 -3.14
N ALA A 155 14.35 -10.78 -3.22
CA ALA A 155 15.20 -11.71 -2.51
C ALA A 155 15.80 -12.69 -3.50
N PRO A 156 17.01 -13.21 -3.23
CA PRO A 156 17.48 -14.38 -3.94
C PRO A 156 16.61 -15.59 -3.61
N LYS A 157 16.63 -16.60 -4.50
CA LYS A 157 16.07 -17.91 -4.18
C LYS A 157 16.78 -18.54 -2.98
N HIS A 158 16.13 -19.53 -2.37
CA HIS A 158 16.75 -20.34 -1.32
C HIS A 158 18.05 -21.00 -1.83
N GLN A 159 19.04 -21.16 -0.94
CA GLN A 159 20.39 -21.64 -1.30
C GLN A 159 20.36 -22.95 -2.09
N VAL A 160 19.52 -23.90 -1.69
CA VAL A 160 19.33 -25.18 -2.42
C VAL A 160 19.01 -24.99 -3.90
N ALA A 161 18.18 -24.00 -4.25
CA ALA A 161 17.86 -23.70 -5.65
C ALA A 161 19.01 -22.98 -6.36
N LEU A 162 19.74 -22.10 -5.65
CA LEU A 162 20.92 -21.42 -6.19
C LEU A 162 22.06 -22.41 -6.49
N ASP A 163 22.25 -23.41 -5.64
CA ASP A 163 23.25 -24.46 -5.84
C ASP A 163 22.93 -25.30 -7.08
N LEU A 164 21.65 -25.63 -7.29
CA LEU A 164 21.20 -26.32 -8.51
C LEU A 164 21.42 -25.46 -9.76
N LEU A 165 21.08 -24.17 -9.71
CA LEU A 165 21.32 -23.25 -10.82
C LEU A 165 22.81 -23.10 -11.12
N ALA A 166 23.66 -23.04 -10.09
CA ALA A 166 25.11 -22.97 -10.25
C ALA A 166 25.68 -24.23 -10.91
N ARG A 167 25.20 -25.42 -10.51
CA ARG A 167 25.58 -26.68 -11.14
C ARG A 167 25.19 -26.73 -12.62
N TRP A 168 23.94 -26.42 -12.94
CA TRP A 168 23.47 -26.38 -14.33
C TRP A 168 24.20 -25.34 -15.17
N LYS A 169 24.57 -24.20 -14.59
CA LYS A 169 25.39 -23.20 -15.27
C LYS A 169 26.76 -23.76 -15.64
N GLY A 170 27.41 -24.50 -14.74
CA GLY A 170 28.70 -25.16 -15.02
C GLY A 170 28.60 -26.24 -16.08
N GLU A 171 27.54 -27.06 -16.05
CA GLU A 171 27.24 -28.05 -17.09
C GLU A 171 27.04 -27.38 -18.45
N LEU A 172 26.28 -26.28 -18.49
CA LEU A 172 25.99 -25.53 -19.70
C LEU A 172 27.22 -24.83 -20.27
N ASP A 173 28.08 -24.26 -19.43
CA ASP A 173 29.33 -23.63 -19.87
C ASP A 173 30.31 -24.65 -20.44
N THR A 174 30.32 -25.86 -19.87
CA THR A 174 31.10 -26.99 -20.41
C THR A 174 30.58 -27.45 -21.77
N GLU A 175 29.26 -27.46 -21.96
CA GLU A 175 28.63 -27.82 -23.23
C GLU A 175 28.89 -26.76 -24.29
N LEU A 176 28.72 -25.49 -23.93
CA LEU A 176 28.90 -24.33 -24.81
C LEU A 176 30.33 -24.24 -25.37
N ALA A 177 31.34 -24.67 -24.61
CA ALA A 177 32.73 -24.71 -25.05
C ALA A 177 33.02 -25.72 -26.18
N LYS A 178 32.08 -26.61 -26.51
CA LYS A 178 32.23 -27.61 -27.59
C LYS A 178 31.83 -27.07 -28.97
N TYR A 179 31.14 -25.94 -29.01
CA TYR A 179 30.55 -25.40 -30.23
C TYR A 179 31.28 -24.12 -30.66
N ASP A 180 31.33 -23.89 -31.97
CA ASP A 180 31.87 -22.66 -32.56
C ASP A 180 31.00 -21.45 -32.20
N ASP A 181 31.61 -20.30 -31.97
CA ASP A 181 30.91 -19.10 -31.44
C ASP A 181 29.95 -18.45 -32.46
N GLN A 182 29.97 -18.89 -33.72
CA GLN A 182 29.02 -18.48 -34.76
C GLN A 182 27.94 -19.52 -35.05
N SER A 183 27.96 -20.67 -34.37
CA SER A 183 26.99 -21.75 -34.58
C SER A 183 25.63 -21.47 -33.91
N GLU A 184 24.56 -22.00 -34.49
CA GLU A 184 23.21 -21.93 -33.93
C GLU A 184 23.11 -22.61 -32.55
N GLU A 185 23.86 -23.70 -32.36
CA GLU A 185 23.97 -24.40 -31.08
C GLU A 185 24.58 -23.49 -30.01
N PHE A 186 25.65 -22.77 -30.34
CA PHE A 186 26.27 -21.81 -29.43
C PHE A 186 25.31 -20.69 -29.04
N TYR A 187 24.60 -20.10 -30.02
CA TYR A 187 23.61 -19.05 -29.74
C TYR A 187 22.46 -19.57 -28.86
N SER A 188 21.96 -20.78 -29.13
CA SER A 188 20.90 -21.42 -28.34
C SER A 188 21.34 -21.69 -26.90
N LEU A 189 22.54 -22.25 -26.68
CA LEU A 189 23.08 -22.50 -25.35
C LEU A 189 23.42 -21.20 -24.60
N LYS A 190 23.90 -20.17 -25.31
CA LYS A 190 24.15 -18.84 -24.74
C LYS A 190 22.86 -18.18 -24.27
N ALA A 191 21.78 -18.29 -25.01
CA ALA A 191 20.46 -17.81 -24.59
C ALA A 191 19.99 -18.51 -23.30
N LEU A 192 20.08 -19.85 -23.26
CA LEU A 192 19.74 -20.64 -22.07
C LEU A 192 20.61 -20.26 -20.84
N SER A 193 21.88 -19.92 -21.07
CA SER A 193 22.82 -19.46 -20.03
C SER A 193 22.39 -18.12 -19.43
N GLY A 194 21.86 -17.22 -20.27
CA GLY A 194 21.21 -15.99 -19.84
C GLY A 194 19.96 -16.25 -19.00
N GLU A 195 19.11 -17.19 -19.40
CA GLU A 195 17.90 -17.55 -18.65
C GLU A 195 18.21 -18.10 -17.25
N LEU A 196 19.21 -18.99 -17.12
CA LEU A 196 19.63 -19.53 -15.82
C LEU A 196 20.11 -18.42 -14.87
N SER A 197 20.81 -17.42 -15.42
CA SER A 197 21.30 -16.26 -14.65
C SER A 197 20.13 -15.39 -14.17
N PHE A 198 19.12 -15.18 -15.01
CA PHE A 198 17.91 -14.44 -14.65
C PHE A 198 17.07 -15.16 -13.58
N ARG A 199 17.04 -16.50 -13.60
CA ARG A 199 16.27 -17.33 -12.65
C ARG A 199 16.83 -17.38 -11.22
N ARG A 200 17.88 -16.62 -10.88
CA ARG A 200 18.43 -16.56 -9.51
C ARG A 200 17.52 -15.79 -8.53
N GLY A 201 16.70 -14.88 -9.05
CA GLY A 201 15.74 -14.11 -8.27
C GLY A 201 14.54 -14.93 -7.80
N ASP A 202 14.01 -14.59 -6.63
CA ASP A 202 12.78 -15.19 -6.15
C ASP A 202 11.57 -14.69 -6.95
N SER A 203 10.53 -15.52 -7.11
CA SER A 203 9.34 -15.08 -7.87
C SER A 203 8.54 -14.06 -7.05
N ILE A 204 7.89 -13.11 -7.72
CA ILE A 204 7.03 -12.11 -7.04
C ILE A 204 5.99 -12.80 -6.14
N ASN A 205 5.39 -13.92 -6.59
CA ASN A 205 4.50 -14.74 -5.77
C ASN A 205 5.14 -15.16 -4.43
N ASN A 206 6.38 -15.67 -4.47
CA ASN A 206 7.08 -16.08 -3.25
C ASN A 206 7.55 -14.89 -2.41
N GLN A 207 7.85 -13.74 -3.03
CA GLN A 207 8.15 -12.49 -2.32
C GLN A 207 6.91 -11.97 -1.58
N VAL A 208 5.73 -11.97 -2.21
CA VAL A 208 4.44 -11.65 -1.58
C VAL A 208 4.12 -12.63 -0.46
N ARG A 209 4.34 -13.94 -0.66
CA ARG A 209 4.20 -14.94 0.40
C ARG A 209 5.07 -14.58 1.62
N LYS A 210 6.32 -14.17 1.39
CA LYS A 210 7.28 -13.86 2.48
C LYS A 210 6.86 -12.66 3.34
N LEU A 211 6.01 -11.76 2.85
CA LEU A 211 5.44 -10.68 3.67
C LEU A 211 4.73 -11.22 4.93
N PHE A 212 4.15 -12.41 4.84
CA PHE A 212 3.39 -13.05 5.91
C PHE A 212 4.19 -14.11 6.68
N ALA A 213 5.51 -14.17 6.50
CA ALA A 213 6.34 -15.23 7.08
C ALA A 213 6.57 -15.07 8.59
N ALA A 214 6.65 -13.82 9.08
CA ALA A 214 6.99 -13.49 10.46
C ALA A 214 6.31 -12.18 10.87
N LEU A 215 4.97 -12.16 10.88
CA LEU A 215 4.22 -10.98 11.30
C LEU A 215 4.30 -10.78 12.82
N PRO A 216 4.59 -9.55 13.30
CA PRO A 216 4.56 -9.25 14.72
C PRO A 216 3.19 -9.57 15.35
N GLY A 217 3.20 -10.16 16.54
CA GLY A 217 1.97 -10.43 17.31
C GLY A 217 1.17 -11.66 16.87
N LEU A 218 1.56 -12.36 15.81
CA LEU A 218 0.87 -13.57 15.32
C LEU A 218 1.71 -14.85 15.53
N PRO A 219 1.06 -15.99 15.87
CA PRO A 219 1.74 -17.28 15.97
C PRO A 219 2.08 -17.86 14.60
N ASP A 220 3.12 -18.69 14.54
CA ASP A 220 3.61 -19.35 13.30
C ASP A 220 2.52 -20.05 12.48
N ALA A 221 1.54 -20.66 13.16
CA ALA A 221 0.45 -21.37 12.48
C ALA A 221 -0.44 -20.41 11.69
N GLU A 222 -0.73 -19.22 12.24
CA GLU A 222 -1.50 -18.18 11.58
C GLU A 222 -0.70 -17.53 10.46
N CYS A 223 0.58 -17.22 10.68
CA CYS A 223 1.50 -16.77 9.63
C CYS A 223 1.52 -17.75 8.44
N LYS A 224 1.56 -19.07 8.69
CA LYS A 224 1.49 -20.09 7.62
C LYS A 224 0.15 -20.11 6.91
N ALA A 225 -0.96 -19.87 7.60
CA ALA A 225 -2.28 -19.77 6.98
C ALA A 225 -2.37 -18.54 6.06
N LEU A 226 -1.92 -17.37 6.54
CA LEU A 226 -1.85 -16.14 5.76
C LEU A 226 -0.97 -16.28 4.52
N GLN A 227 0.18 -16.96 4.63
CA GLN A 227 1.03 -17.28 3.49
C GLN A 227 0.30 -18.08 2.40
N ARG A 228 -0.50 -19.08 2.78
CA ARG A 228 -1.26 -19.90 1.81
C ARG A 228 -2.34 -19.07 1.12
N ARG A 229 -3.04 -18.24 1.88
CA ARG A 229 -4.05 -17.30 1.40
C ARG A 229 -3.45 -16.30 0.39
N ALA A 230 -2.32 -15.70 0.73
CA ALA A 230 -1.59 -14.78 -0.14
C ALA A 230 -1.16 -15.43 -1.47
N VAL A 231 -0.65 -16.66 -1.43
CA VAL A 231 -0.29 -17.42 -2.65
C VAL A 231 -1.53 -17.69 -3.51
N ALA A 232 -2.66 -18.05 -2.90
CA ALA A 232 -3.91 -18.31 -3.63
C ALA A 232 -4.43 -17.04 -4.33
N VAL A 233 -4.45 -15.91 -3.61
CA VAL A 233 -4.80 -14.58 -4.14
C VAL A 233 -3.88 -14.18 -5.29
N TYR A 234 -2.57 -14.29 -5.11
CA TYR A 234 -1.60 -13.93 -6.15
C TYR A 234 -1.75 -14.81 -7.38
N SER A 235 -2.02 -16.11 -7.21
CA SER A 235 -2.25 -17.03 -8.32
C SER A 235 -3.44 -16.61 -9.16
N LYS A 236 -4.52 -16.14 -8.53
CA LYS A 236 -5.69 -15.59 -9.23
C LYS A 236 -5.37 -14.29 -9.98
N ARG A 237 -4.58 -13.38 -9.38
CA ARG A 237 -4.05 -12.21 -10.10
C ARG A 237 -3.20 -12.62 -11.30
N SER A 238 -2.35 -13.64 -11.17
CA SER A 238 -1.54 -14.17 -12.28
C SER A 238 -2.42 -14.66 -13.43
N THR A 239 -3.44 -15.48 -13.16
CA THR A 239 -4.44 -15.91 -14.15
C THR A 239 -5.14 -14.71 -14.80
N LEU A 240 -5.60 -13.74 -14.00
CA LEU A 240 -6.29 -12.57 -14.52
C LEU A 240 -5.43 -11.70 -15.46
N VAL A 241 -4.13 -11.60 -15.19
CA VAL A 241 -3.19 -10.81 -15.98
C VAL A 241 -2.73 -11.54 -17.24
N HIS A 242 -2.47 -12.84 -17.16
CA HIS A 242 -1.98 -13.63 -18.29
C HIS A 242 -3.09 -14.15 -19.20
N ASP A 243 -4.17 -14.66 -18.61
CA ASP A 243 -5.29 -15.24 -19.35
C ASP A 243 -6.39 -14.22 -19.63
N GLY A 244 -6.29 -13.02 -19.02
CA GLY A 244 -7.22 -11.90 -19.22
C GLY A 244 -8.58 -12.06 -18.54
N TYR A 245 -8.85 -13.22 -17.92
CA TYR A 245 -10.18 -13.59 -17.44
C TYR A 245 -10.16 -14.32 -16.09
N LEU A 246 -11.08 -13.91 -15.22
CA LEU A 246 -11.56 -14.68 -14.07
C LEU A 246 -13.10 -14.60 -14.06
N PRO A 247 -13.80 -15.64 -13.60
CA PRO A 247 -15.25 -15.59 -13.46
C PRO A 247 -15.68 -14.36 -12.63
N PRO A 248 -16.59 -13.51 -13.12
CA PRO A 248 -17.00 -12.30 -12.40
C PRO A 248 -17.57 -12.57 -11.00
N SER A 249 -18.13 -13.77 -10.77
CA SER A 249 -18.63 -14.22 -9.47
C SER A 249 -17.52 -14.46 -8.43
N GLU A 250 -16.28 -14.72 -8.85
CA GLU A 250 -15.14 -14.91 -7.95
C GLU A 250 -14.52 -13.58 -7.49
N LEU A 251 -14.61 -12.54 -8.33
CA LEU A 251 -13.92 -11.27 -8.10
C LEU A 251 -14.26 -10.58 -6.77
N PRO A 252 -15.53 -10.52 -6.31
CA PRO A 252 -15.83 -9.91 -5.01
C PRO A 252 -15.16 -10.63 -3.85
N GLY A 253 -15.16 -11.97 -3.85
CA GLY A 253 -14.49 -12.75 -2.81
C GLY A 253 -12.97 -12.59 -2.83
N LEU A 254 -12.38 -12.50 -4.03
CA LEU A 254 -10.95 -12.25 -4.19
C LEU A 254 -10.53 -10.86 -3.75
N GLU A 255 -11.36 -9.85 -4.03
CA GLU A 255 -11.13 -8.48 -3.56
C GLU A 255 -11.20 -8.40 -2.03
N THR A 256 -12.22 -9.02 -1.42
CA THR A 256 -12.34 -9.09 0.05
C THR A 256 -11.14 -9.81 0.67
N GLU A 257 -10.75 -10.96 0.12
CA GLU A 257 -9.61 -11.74 0.60
C GLU A 257 -8.28 -10.98 0.49
N ALA A 258 -8.03 -10.33 -0.66
CA ALA A 258 -6.82 -9.53 -0.87
C ALA A 258 -6.76 -8.34 0.11
N ARG A 259 -7.92 -7.77 0.41
CA ARG A 259 -8.07 -6.68 1.35
C ARG A 259 -7.78 -7.11 2.78
N GLU A 260 -8.40 -8.19 3.25
CA GLU A 260 -8.16 -8.73 4.60
C GLU A 260 -6.68 -9.04 4.83
N LEU A 261 -5.99 -9.60 3.82
CA LEU A 261 -4.55 -9.86 3.89
C LEU A 261 -3.75 -8.57 4.08
N LEU A 262 -4.03 -7.54 3.28
CA LEU A 262 -3.32 -6.27 3.34
C LEU A 262 -3.61 -5.51 4.64
N GLU A 263 -4.86 -5.55 5.13
CA GLU A 263 -5.25 -4.95 6.40
C GLU A 263 -4.62 -5.67 7.60
N THR A 264 -4.55 -7.00 7.56
CA THR A 264 -3.83 -7.79 8.57
C THR A 264 -2.36 -7.42 8.59
N LEU A 265 -1.73 -7.32 7.42
CA LEU A 265 -0.33 -6.94 7.26
C LEU A 265 -0.06 -5.57 7.88
N PHE A 266 -0.82 -4.54 7.50
CA PHE A 266 -0.65 -3.20 8.05
C PHE A 266 -0.97 -3.12 9.54
N SER A 267 -2.00 -3.82 10.01
CA SER A 267 -2.37 -3.84 11.43
C SER A 267 -1.25 -4.41 12.32
N CYS A 268 -0.62 -5.51 11.89
CA CYS A 268 0.51 -6.10 12.61
C CYS A 268 1.69 -5.11 12.70
N TYR A 269 1.96 -4.37 11.62
CA TYR A 269 3.02 -3.36 11.63
C TYR A 269 2.68 -2.14 12.48
N LEU A 270 1.44 -1.66 12.44
CA LEU A 270 0.96 -0.58 13.29
C LEU A 270 1.08 -0.91 14.78
N GLN A 271 0.81 -2.16 15.15
CA GLN A 271 0.88 -2.62 16.55
C GLN A 271 2.32 -2.88 17.02
N SER A 272 3.27 -3.08 16.10
CA SER A 272 4.68 -3.36 16.43
C SER A 272 5.56 -2.12 16.68
N GLN A 273 5.04 -0.91 16.41
CA GLN A 273 5.76 0.34 16.68
C GLN A 273 5.77 0.60 18.20
N PRO A 274 6.94 0.86 18.82
CA PRO A 274 7.00 1.11 20.25
C PRO A 274 6.17 2.35 20.64
N GLU A 275 5.43 2.25 21.74
CA GLU A 275 4.84 3.41 22.40
C GLU A 275 6.01 4.27 22.94
N GLU A 276 6.32 5.37 22.28
CA GLU A 276 7.21 6.42 22.82
C GLU A 276 6.50 7.28 23.88
#